data_AF-A0A660CF69-F1
#
_entry.id   AF-A0A660CF69-F1
#
_cell.length_a   1.000
_cell.length_b   1.000
_cell.length_c   1.000
_cell.angle_alpha   90.00
_cell.angle_beta   90.00
_cell.angle_gamma   90.00
#
_symmetry.space_group_name_H-M   'P 1'
#
loop_
_entity.id
_entity.type
_entity.pdbx_description
1 polymer ?
#
loop_
_entity_poly.entity_id
_entity_poly.type
_entity_poly.pdbx_seq_one_letter_code
_entity_poly.pdbx_strand_id
1 'polypeptide(L)'
;MTFRRSVPPNRRAFLRAAALAVPTVVGLGTLAGCTDYDDSPDPLLPLLARARADVEAANAVGGPEAQQVAAVRQAHADTLGKEVRRLNRPRPSQEPRVDAPEAAAGDLAALGRRLEQAQREAVRLVKGLPRHRAGLVGAVAAGCAAARQLGDALGAGQPGPLERVAAGSLDEDAVDALQDALAAEYAAEWVYDTVTAFLSADYEAGLTAGADAHRDRREACRTLLADAGVSPRPSEPAYTTQQQVSDAGSAVQLVVTAETDAAGAWHGVLERTDDARLRDVAVQALIGSATRLTGWRLDAGDEPAVLALPGRG
;
A
#
# COMPACT_ATOMS: atom_id res chain seq x y z
N MET A 1 15.75 -15.72 1.29
CA MET A 1 16.69 -15.70 0.15
C MET A 1 16.40 -14.47 -0.70
N THR A 2 17.21 -13.43 -0.53
CA THR A 2 17.13 -12.16 -1.23
C THR A 2 17.65 -12.34 -2.66
N PHE A 3 16.78 -12.19 -3.66
CA PHE A 3 17.19 -12.20 -5.06
C PHE A 3 17.95 -10.90 -5.38
N ARG A 4 19.29 -10.95 -5.40
CA ARG A 4 20.13 -9.90 -5.99
C ARG A 4 20.63 -10.34 -7.36
N ARG A 5 20.20 -9.63 -8.41
CA ARG A 5 20.86 -9.64 -9.72
C ARG A 5 22.12 -8.76 -9.68
N SER A 6 23.17 -9.23 -10.34
CA SER A 6 24.47 -8.58 -10.51
C SER A 6 24.40 -7.38 -11.46
N VAL A 7 24.98 -6.25 -11.06
CA VAL A 7 25.11 -5.02 -11.88
C VAL A 7 26.58 -4.86 -12.30
N PRO A 8 26.92 -4.79 -13.61
CA PRO A 8 28.22 -4.31 -14.07
C PRO A 8 28.23 -2.77 -14.29
N PRO A 9 29.42 -2.13 -14.33
CA PRO A 9 29.60 -0.74 -13.88
C PRO A 9 29.36 0.36 -14.94
N ASN A 10 29.13 1.56 -14.39
CA ASN A 10 29.09 2.91 -14.98
C ASN A 10 29.89 3.15 -16.27
N ARG A 11 29.26 3.86 -17.22
CA ARG A 11 29.96 4.71 -18.20
C ARG A 11 29.62 6.18 -17.95
N ARG A 12 30.49 6.85 -17.18
CA ARG A 12 30.60 8.32 -17.15
C ARG A 12 31.64 8.77 -18.17
N ALA A 13 31.46 9.99 -18.67
CA ALA A 13 32.33 10.80 -19.54
C ALA A 13 32.17 10.49 -21.04
N PHE A 14 32.04 11.43 -21.96
CA PHE A 14 32.55 12.81 -22.12
C PHE A 14 31.46 13.63 -22.87
N LEU A 15 31.33 14.94 -22.69
CA LEU A 15 32.16 15.94 -23.39
C LEU A 15 32.14 17.31 -22.68
N ARG A 16 33.32 17.93 -22.69
CA ARG A 16 33.63 19.28 -22.20
C ARG A 16 33.49 20.32 -23.33
N ALA A 17 32.97 21.48 -22.94
CA ALA A 17 33.37 22.85 -23.28
C ALA A 17 33.91 23.21 -24.69
N ALA A 18 33.26 24.21 -25.31
CA ALA A 18 33.93 25.26 -26.06
C ALA A 18 33.30 26.62 -25.67
N ALA A 19 34.16 27.57 -25.32
CA ALA A 19 33.84 28.93 -24.93
C ALA A 19 34.09 29.90 -26.09
N LEU A 20 33.34 31.00 -26.19
CA LEU A 20 33.84 32.38 -26.35
C LEU A 20 32.68 33.41 -26.42
N ALA A 21 32.89 34.52 -25.71
CA ALA A 21 32.05 35.73 -25.55
C ALA A 21 31.91 36.56 -26.86
N VAL A 22 31.12 37.63 -27.03
CA VAL A 22 30.74 38.82 -26.22
C VAL A 22 29.47 39.51 -26.89
N PRO A 23 28.97 40.73 -26.54
CA PRO A 23 27.76 41.00 -25.75
C PRO A 23 26.63 41.81 -26.44
N THR A 24 25.63 42.17 -25.61
CA THR A 24 24.68 43.31 -25.67
C THR A 24 23.58 43.32 -26.75
N VAL A 25 22.35 43.02 -26.34
CA VAL A 25 21.19 43.94 -26.51
C VAL A 25 20.29 43.78 -25.27
N VAL A 26 20.07 44.91 -24.58
CA VAL A 26 19.05 45.05 -23.54
C VAL A 26 17.68 44.91 -24.20
N GLY A 27 16.99 43.82 -23.91
CA GLY A 27 15.58 43.66 -24.18
C GLY A 27 14.94 42.98 -22.98
N LEU A 28 14.23 43.75 -22.16
CA LEU A 28 13.23 43.22 -21.23
C LEU A 28 12.09 42.63 -22.08
N GLY A 29 12.32 41.43 -22.61
CA GLY A 29 11.29 40.52 -23.04
C GLY A 29 11.13 39.50 -21.93
N THR A 30 10.01 39.56 -21.22
CA THR A 30 9.58 38.50 -20.31
C THR A 30 9.60 37.19 -21.07
N LEU A 31 10.64 36.38 -20.88
CA LEU A 31 10.57 34.96 -21.17
C LEU A 31 9.50 34.42 -20.22
N ALA A 32 8.26 34.37 -20.71
CA ALA A 32 7.21 33.55 -20.14
C ALA A 32 7.70 32.10 -20.29
N GLY A 33 8.51 31.67 -19.32
CA GLY A 33 8.78 30.27 -19.11
C GLY A 33 7.44 29.62 -18.87
N CYS A 34 7.04 28.74 -19.78
CA CYS A 34 5.92 27.84 -19.58
C CYS A 34 6.25 26.94 -18.39
N THR A 35 6.05 27.42 -17.18
CA THR A 35 5.86 26.57 -16.01
C THR A 35 4.38 26.63 -15.74
N ASP A 36 3.67 25.58 -16.15
CA ASP A 36 2.37 25.21 -15.59
C ASP A 36 2.60 24.80 -14.13
N TYR A 37 2.98 25.78 -13.30
CA TYR A 37 3.31 25.59 -11.89
C TYR A 37 1.99 25.60 -11.13
N ASP A 38 1.54 24.42 -10.73
CA ASP A 38 0.37 24.25 -9.89
C ASP A 38 0.65 24.86 -8.50
N ASP A 39 0.20 26.10 -8.30
CA ASP A 39 0.28 26.85 -7.04
C ASP A 39 -0.72 26.34 -5.98
N SER A 40 -1.49 25.29 -6.29
CA SER A 40 -2.42 24.69 -5.33
C SER A 40 -1.65 24.01 -4.18
N PRO A 41 -2.18 24.07 -2.95
CA PRO A 41 -1.66 23.31 -1.82
C PRO A 41 -1.52 21.82 -2.14
N ASP A 42 -0.53 21.16 -1.53
CA ASP A 42 -0.31 19.73 -1.75
C ASP A 42 -1.55 18.90 -1.31
N PRO A 43 -2.12 18.04 -2.18
CA PRO A 43 -3.32 17.27 -1.87
C PRO A 43 -3.14 16.28 -0.72
N LEU A 44 -1.90 15.98 -0.32
CA LEU A 44 -1.61 15.09 0.82
C LEU A 44 -1.64 15.81 2.18
N LEU A 45 -1.76 17.14 2.21
CA LEU A 45 -1.76 17.91 3.47
C LEU A 45 -2.88 17.49 4.44
N PRO A 46 -4.15 17.31 4.01
CA PRO A 46 -5.21 16.86 4.92
C PRO A 46 -4.93 15.49 5.52
N LEU A 47 -4.47 14.54 4.69
CA LEU A 47 -4.13 13.18 5.14
C LEU A 47 -2.96 13.17 6.13
N LEU A 48 -1.95 14.03 5.92
CA LEU A 48 -0.83 14.23 6.84
C LEU A 48 -1.28 14.80 8.18
N ALA A 49 -2.11 15.85 8.15
CA ALA A 49 -2.61 16.49 9.36
C ALA A 49 -3.47 15.51 10.18
N ARG A 50 -4.32 14.72 9.50
CA ARG A 50 -5.08 13.63 10.12
C ARG A 50 -4.18 12.58 10.75
N ALA A 51 -3.13 12.12 10.06
CA ALA A 51 -2.21 11.14 10.61
C ALA A 51 -1.57 11.60 11.93
N ARG A 52 -1.17 12.88 12.02
CA ARG A 52 -0.64 13.46 13.27
C ARG A 52 -1.69 13.52 14.38
N ALA A 53 -2.90 13.96 14.06
CA ALA A 53 -4.00 14.01 15.01
C ALA A 53 -4.39 12.61 15.52
N ASP A 54 -4.27 11.58 14.67
CA ASP A 54 -4.55 10.19 15.07
C ASP A 54 -3.48 9.64 16.02
N VAL A 55 -2.21 10.07 15.91
CA VAL A 55 -1.15 9.74 16.87
C VAL A 55 -1.49 10.31 18.25
N GLU A 56 -1.87 11.58 18.31
CA GLU A 56 -2.28 12.23 19.56
C GLU A 56 -3.50 11.56 20.19
N ALA A 57 -4.52 11.25 19.37
CA ALA A 57 -5.72 10.54 19.83
C ALA A 57 -5.40 9.14 20.37
N ALA A 58 -4.55 8.37 19.67
CA ALA A 58 -4.15 7.04 20.11
C ALA A 58 -3.34 7.08 21.42
N ASN A 59 -2.43 8.05 21.57
CA ASN A 59 -1.70 8.26 22.82
C ASN A 59 -2.61 8.64 23.99
N ALA A 60 -3.68 9.40 23.73
CA ALA A 60 -4.67 9.76 24.75
C ALA A 60 -5.55 8.58 25.19
N VAL A 61 -5.90 7.66 24.27
CA VAL A 61 -6.66 6.43 24.58
C VAL A 61 -5.82 5.48 25.45
N GLY A 62 -4.54 5.27 25.10
CA GLY A 62 -3.66 4.34 25.79
C GLY A 62 -4.01 2.85 25.60
N GLY A 63 -3.21 1.96 26.17
CA GLY A 63 -3.34 0.51 25.97
C GLY A 63 -2.53 -0.03 24.77
N PRO A 64 -2.35 -1.36 24.68
CA PRO A 64 -1.46 -1.97 23.68
C PRO A 64 -1.94 -1.76 22.25
N GLU A 65 -3.26 -1.86 21.99
CA GLU A 65 -3.82 -1.64 20.66
C GLU A 65 -3.61 -0.19 20.22
N ALA A 66 -3.91 0.77 21.10
CA ALA A 66 -3.73 2.18 20.79
C ALA A 66 -2.24 2.54 20.58
N GLN A 67 -1.32 1.91 21.30
CA GLN A 67 0.13 2.09 21.07
C GLN A 67 0.55 1.63 19.67
N GLN A 68 0.06 0.47 19.20
CA GLN A 68 0.33 0.00 17.83
C GLN A 68 -0.32 0.93 16.79
N VAL A 69 -1.54 1.42 17.04
CA VAL A 69 -2.17 2.44 16.18
C VAL A 69 -1.31 3.70 16.11
N ALA A 70 -0.83 4.22 17.24
CA ALA A 70 0.04 5.40 17.29
C ALA A 70 1.32 5.20 16.47
N ALA A 71 1.97 4.03 16.60
CA ALA A 71 3.17 3.70 15.84
C ALA A 71 2.93 3.69 14.32
N VAL A 72 1.84 3.05 13.87
CA VAL A 72 1.47 3.00 12.44
C VAL A 72 1.14 4.39 11.91
N ARG A 73 0.36 5.18 12.65
CA ARG A 73 -0.01 6.55 12.21
C ARG A 73 1.17 7.51 12.24
N GLN A 74 2.13 7.32 13.15
CA GLN A 74 3.39 8.08 13.15
C GLN A 74 4.23 7.76 11.90
N ALA A 75 4.35 6.48 11.53
CA ALA A 75 5.07 6.08 10.32
C ALA A 75 4.44 6.69 9.04
N HIS A 76 3.10 6.74 8.98
CA HIS A 76 2.39 7.43 7.90
C HIS A 76 2.66 8.94 7.90
N ALA A 77 2.54 9.60 9.06
CA ALA A 77 2.80 11.04 9.19
C ALA A 77 4.23 11.42 8.78
N ASP A 78 5.21 10.59 9.12
CA ASP A 78 6.61 10.81 8.74
C ASP A 78 6.80 10.70 7.23
N THR A 79 6.22 9.69 6.60
CA THR A 79 6.38 9.43 5.16
C THR A 79 5.62 10.45 4.32
N LEU A 80 4.36 10.74 4.68
CA LEU A 80 3.57 11.82 4.07
C LEU A 80 4.27 13.18 4.23
N GLY A 81 4.82 13.45 5.42
CA GLY A 81 5.55 14.68 5.69
C GLY A 81 6.82 14.82 4.85
N LYS A 82 7.57 13.73 4.62
CA LYS A 82 8.71 13.71 3.71
C LYS A 82 8.27 14.00 2.28
N GLU A 83 7.19 13.38 1.81
CA GLU A 83 6.71 13.53 0.44
C GLU A 83 6.12 14.92 0.14
N VAL A 84 5.39 15.52 1.09
CA VAL A 84 4.91 16.90 0.99
C VAL A 84 6.08 17.88 0.93
N ARG A 85 7.09 17.70 1.80
CA ARG A 85 8.30 18.55 1.79
C ARG A 85 9.10 18.41 0.49
N ARG A 86 9.14 17.21 -0.10
CA ARG A 86 9.88 16.94 -1.35
C ARG A 86 9.39 17.80 -2.52
N LEU A 87 8.08 18.00 -2.65
CA LEU A 87 7.53 18.85 -3.71
C LEU A 87 7.61 20.35 -3.40
N ASN A 88 7.77 20.73 -2.13
CA ASN A 88 7.91 22.12 -1.69
C ASN A 88 6.83 23.05 -2.27
N ARG A 89 5.58 22.56 -2.35
CA ARG A 89 4.42 23.34 -2.82
C ARG A 89 4.06 24.47 -1.85
N PRO A 90 3.41 25.56 -2.31
CA PRO A 90 2.94 26.63 -1.44
C PRO A 90 2.10 26.10 -0.27
N ARG A 91 2.30 26.69 0.91
CA ARG A 91 1.43 26.41 2.05
C ARG A 91 0.09 27.10 1.82
N PRO A 92 -1.05 26.44 2.14
CA PRO A 92 -2.33 27.10 2.07
C PRO A 92 -2.35 28.29 3.03
N SER A 93 -3.00 29.38 2.61
CA SER A 93 -3.16 30.61 3.41
C SER A 93 -4.00 30.38 4.68
N GLN A 94 -4.78 29.30 4.70
CA GLN A 94 -5.46 28.76 5.87
C GLN A 94 -5.03 27.30 6.04
N GLU A 95 -4.52 26.92 7.22
CA GLU A 95 -4.20 25.50 7.45
C GLU A 95 -5.46 24.65 7.21
N PRO A 96 -5.31 23.45 6.61
CA PRO A 96 -6.45 22.56 6.43
C PRO A 96 -7.13 22.40 7.77
N ARG A 97 -8.40 22.81 7.85
CA ARG A 97 -9.22 22.52 9.01
C ARG A 97 -9.45 21.01 8.99
N VAL A 98 -8.55 20.27 9.59
CA VAL A 98 -8.93 19.00 10.22
C VAL A 98 -9.94 19.46 11.27
N ASP A 99 -11.18 19.02 11.17
CA ASP A 99 -12.14 19.27 12.25
C ASP A 99 -11.43 18.95 13.56
N ALA A 100 -11.24 19.99 14.38
CA ALA A 100 -10.58 19.85 15.68
C ALA A 100 -11.27 18.68 16.39
N PRO A 101 -10.54 17.81 17.09
CA PRO A 101 -11.12 16.62 17.67
C PRO A 101 -12.33 17.03 18.52
N GLU A 102 -13.54 16.69 18.06
CA GLU A 102 -14.66 16.55 18.97
C GLU A 102 -14.26 15.42 19.93
N ALA A 103 -13.86 15.87 21.13
CA ALA A 103 -13.34 15.14 22.28
C ALA A 103 -11.93 14.53 22.16
N ALA A 104 -10.97 15.19 22.82
CA ALA A 104 -9.74 14.60 23.36
C ALA A 104 -10.00 13.61 24.53
N ALA A 105 -11.08 12.83 24.43
CA ALA A 105 -11.49 11.78 25.36
C ALA A 105 -12.20 10.69 24.55
N GLY A 106 -11.45 10.00 23.69
CA GLY A 106 -11.97 8.93 22.83
C GLY A 106 -11.65 7.57 23.41
N ASP A 107 -12.56 6.61 23.22
CA ASP A 107 -12.30 5.19 23.40
C ASP A 107 -11.72 4.57 22.11
N LEU A 108 -11.45 3.27 22.13
CA LEU A 108 -11.00 2.53 20.93
C LEU A 108 -12.01 2.65 19.77
N ALA A 109 -13.32 2.76 20.05
CA ALA A 109 -14.34 2.94 19.01
C ALA A 109 -14.23 4.28 18.29
N ALA A 110 -13.96 5.35 19.02
CA ALA A 110 -13.65 6.65 18.42
C ALA A 110 -12.38 6.57 17.56
N LEU A 111 -11.33 5.90 18.04
CA LEU A 111 -10.10 5.69 17.27
C LEU A 111 -10.33 4.89 15.98
N GLY A 112 -11.15 3.83 16.04
CA GLY A 112 -11.55 3.03 14.89
C GLY A 112 -12.25 3.84 13.79
N ARG A 113 -13.19 4.72 14.17
CA ARG A 113 -13.86 5.64 13.23
C ARG A 113 -12.89 6.60 12.54
N ARG A 114 -11.88 7.09 13.27
CA ARG A 114 -10.83 7.96 12.70
C ARG A 114 -9.98 7.23 11.67
N LEU A 115 -9.58 5.98 11.97
CA LEU A 115 -8.84 5.13 11.05
C LEU A 115 -9.65 4.82 9.79
N GLU A 116 -10.93 4.52 9.93
CA GLU A 116 -11.82 4.29 8.80
C GLU A 116 -11.98 5.54 7.92
N GLN A 117 -12.11 6.72 8.53
CA GLN A 117 -12.14 7.99 7.79
C GLN A 117 -10.84 8.23 7.02
N ALA A 118 -9.69 8.01 7.66
CA ALA A 118 -8.37 8.14 7.03
C ALA A 118 -8.19 7.15 5.87
N GLN A 119 -8.64 5.90 6.04
CA GLN A 119 -8.64 4.89 4.98
C GLN A 119 -9.48 5.35 3.77
N ARG A 120 -10.73 5.78 4.00
CA ARG A 120 -11.62 6.24 2.92
C ARG A 120 -11.07 7.46 2.19
N GLU A 121 -10.47 8.39 2.92
CA GLU A 121 -9.81 9.57 2.35
C GLU A 121 -8.61 9.16 1.47
N ALA A 122 -7.74 8.28 1.96
CA ALA A 122 -6.59 7.79 1.22
C ALA A 122 -6.98 7.03 -0.06
N VAL A 123 -8.00 6.15 0.00
CA VAL A 123 -8.52 5.42 -1.18
C VAL A 123 -9.00 6.38 -2.27
N ARG A 124 -9.70 7.47 -1.91
CA ARG A 124 -10.18 8.48 -2.88
C ARG A 124 -9.04 9.17 -3.62
N LEU A 125 -7.89 9.33 -2.97
CA LEU A 125 -6.73 10.01 -3.56
C LEU A 125 -5.96 9.15 -4.56
N VAL A 126 -6.00 7.82 -4.44
CA VAL A 126 -5.18 6.89 -5.24
C VAL A 126 -5.25 7.19 -6.75
N LYS A 127 -6.46 7.42 -7.28
CA LYS A 127 -6.69 7.60 -8.72
C LYS A 127 -6.00 8.83 -9.30
N GLY A 128 -6.01 9.95 -8.57
CA GLY A 128 -5.62 11.26 -9.09
C GLY A 128 -4.16 11.63 -8.89
N LEU A 129 -3.37 10.74 -8.27
CA LEU A 129 -2.00 11.03 -7.89
C LEU A 129 -0.98 10.41 -8.87
N PRO A 130 0.24 10.97 -9.00
CA PRO A 130 1.34 10.29 -9.69
C PRO A 130 1.62 8.90 -9.09
N ARG A 131 2.12 7.95 -9.89
CA ARG A 131 2.30 6.53 -9.50
C ARG A 131 2.92 6.35 -8.10
N HIS A 132 4.04 7.02 -7.83
CA HIS A 132 4.72 6.90 -6.53
C HIS A 132 3.87 7.39 -5.35
N ARG A 133 3.04 8.42 -5.57
CA ARG A 133 2.10 8.93 -4.55
C ARG A 133 0.88 8.04 -4.43
N ALA A 134 0.44 7.38 -5.50
CA ALA A 134 -0.64 6.40 -5.47
C ALA A 134 -0.26 5.20 -4.60
N GLY A 135 0.96 4.67 -4.75
CA GLY A 135 1.53 3.65 -3.86
C GLY A 135 1.55 4.11 -2.40
N LEU A 136 2.12 5.30 -2.14
CA LEU A 136 2.17 5.89 -0.79
C LEU A 136 0.79 5.98 -0.13
N VAL A 137 -0.22 6.55 -0.80
CA VAL A 137 -1.56 6.68 -0.19
C VAL A 137 -2.27 5.33 -0.10
N GLY A 138 -2.02 4.40 -1.02
CA GLY A 138 -2.50 3.02 -0.91
C GLY A 138 -1.96 2.31 0.32
N ALA A 139 -0.66 2.48 0.60
CA ALA A 139 -0.04 1.98 1.82
C ALA A 139 -0.67 2.58 3.09
N VAL A 140 -0.96 3.90 3.09
CA VAL A 140 -1.67 4.55 4.20
C VAL A 140 -3.08 3.96 4.39
N ALA A 141 -3.82 3.74 3.30
CA ALA A 141 -5.15 3.14 3.35
C ALA A 141 -5.11 1.72 3.96
N ALA A 142 -4.18 0.89 3.48
CA ALA A 142 -4.00 -0.47 3.94
C ALA A 142 -3.51 -0.54 5.39
N GLY A 143 -2.56 0.31 5.79
CA GLY A 143 -2.10 0.41 7.17
C GLY A 143 -3.20 0.85 8.14
N CYS A 144 -4.09 1.75 7.74
CA CYS A 144 -5.28 2.10 8.52
C CYS A 144 -6.24 0.92 8.68
N ALA A 145 -6.52 0.19 7.60
CA ALA A 145 -7.41 -0.96 7.64
C ALA A 145 -6.83 -2.10 8.50
N ALA A 146 -5.52 -2.36 8.36
CA ALA A 146 -4.75 -3.31 9.16
C ALA A 146 -4.78 -2.95 10.64
N ALA A 147 -4.55 -1.68 10.99
CA ALA A 147 -4.61 -1.22 12.38
C ALA A 147 -5.98 -1.43 13.04
N ARG A 148 -7.08 -1.44 12.28
CA ARG A 148 -8.41 -1.77 12.84
C ARG A 148 -8.56 -3.24 13.21
N GLN A 149 -7.71 -4.15 12.71
CA GLN A 149 -7.76 -5.56 13.09
C GLN A 149 -7.21 -5.83 14.50
N LEU A 150 -6.56 -4.84 15.13
CA LEU A 150 -6.05 -4.98 16.50
C LEU A 150 -7.15 -5.25 17.53
N GLY A 151 -8.42 -5.00 17.21
CA GLY A 151 -9.54 -5.45 18.03
C GLY A 151 -10.89 -4.99 17.49
N ASP A 152 -11.96 -5.69 17.89
CA ASP A 152 -13.33 -5.42 17.43
C ASP A 152 -13.78 -3.98 17.71
N ALA A 153 -13.34 -3.41 18.84
CA ALA A 153 -13.64 -2.02 19.19
C ALA A 153 -13.08 -1.03 18.16
N LEU A 154 -11.99 -1.34 17.47
CA LEU A 154 -11.43 -0.51 16.39
C LEU A 154 -12.15 -0.71 15.04
N GLY A 155 -13.11 -1.63 14.97
CA GLY A 155 -13.84 -1.96 13.76
C GLY A 155 -13.11 -2.95 12.86
N ALA A 156 -12.58 -4.02 13.45
CA ALA A 156 -12.00 -5.16 12.74
C ALA A 156 -12.98 -5.72 11.69
N GLY A 157 -12.45 -6.28 10.61
CA GLY A 157 -13.26 -6.76 9.49
C GLY A 157 -12.47 -6.89 8.19
N GLN A 158 -12.90 -7.82 7.35
CA GLN A 158 -12.30 -8.07 6.04
C GLN A 158 -13.03 -7.28 4.95
N PRO A 159 -12.33 -6.78 3.91
CA PRO A 159 -13.00 -6.21 2.75
C PRO A 159 -13.81 -7.29 2.03
N GLY A 160 -14.87 -6.85 1.35
CA GLY A 160 -15.66 -7.73 0.47
C GLY A 160 -14.88 -8.14 -0.80
N PRO A 161 -15.52 -8.95 -1.66
CA PRO A 161 -14.97 -9.31 -2.96
C PRO A 161 -14.61 -8.09 -3.81
N LEU A 162 -13.61 -8.24 -4.66
CA LEU A 162 -13.20 -7.23 -5.62
C LEU A 162 -14.31 -6.97 -6.63
N GLU A 163 -14.54 -5.69 -6.91
CA GLU A 163 -15.38 -5.30 -8.03
C GLU A 163 -14.67 -5.65 -9.34
N ARG A 164 -15.36 -6.37 -10.22
CA ARG A 164 -14.82 -6.70 -11.55
C ARG A 164 -14.89 -5.47 -12.44
N VAL A 165 -13.74 -5.04 -12.92
CA VAL A 165 -13.61 -3.89 -13.82
C VAL A 165 -12.83 -4.31 -15.06
N ALA A 166 -13.23 -3.81 -16.23
CA ALA A 166 -12.46 -4.00 -17.45
C ALA A 166 -11.27 -3.03 -17.47
N ALA A 167 -10.07 -3.50 -17.81
CA ALA A 167 -8.90 -2.65 -17.94
C ALA A 167 -8.99 -1.74 -19.17
N GLY A 168 -8.33 -0.58 -19.13
CA GLY A 168 -7.91 0.13 -20.35
C GLY A 168 -6.68 -0.53 -20.98
N SER A 169 -6.01 0.16 -21.91
CA SER A 169 -4.68 -0.26 -22.36
C SER A 169 -3.68 -0.08 -21.21
N LEU A 170 -3.02 -1.15 -20.79
CA LEU A 170 -1.94 -1.12 -19.80
C LEU A 170 -0.59 -0.97 -20.49
N ASP A 171 0.31 -0.18 -19.91
CA ASP A 171 1.71 -0.13 -20.36
C ASP A 171 2.52 -1.32 -19.81
N GLU A 172 3.76 -1.48 -20.30
CA GLU A 172 4.62 -2.63 -19.96
C GLU A 172 4.89 -2.72 -18.45
N ASP A 173 5.16 -1.59 -17.78
CA ASP A 173 5.41 -1.54 -16.34
C ASP A 173 4.19 -1.98 -15.52
N ALA A 174 2.98 -1.55 -15.92
CA ALA A 174 1.74 -1.96 -15.28
C ALA A 174 1.43 -3.43 -15.53
N VAL A 175 1.71 -3.94 -16.74
CA VAL A 175 1.55 -5.36 -17.08
C VAL A 175 2.48 -6.22 -16.24
N ASP A 176 3.77 -5.89 -16.15
CA ASP A 176 4.72 -6.65 -15.34
C ASP A 176 4.33 -6.63 -13.85
N ALA A 177 3.88 -5.48 -13.34
CA ALA A 177 3.37 -5.39 -11.97
C ALA A 177 2.15 -6.29 -11.72
N LEU A 178 1.23 -6.34 -12.67
CA LEU A 178 0.03 -7.16 -12.55
C LEU A 178 0.34 -8.65 -12.70
N GLN A 179 1.35 -9.02 -13.49
CA GLN A 179 1.86 -10.39 -13.56
C GLN A 179 2.56 -10.81 -12.26
N ASP A 180 3.32 -9.91 -11.63
CA ASP A 180 3.92 -10.16 -10.31
C ASP A 180 2.83 -10.37 -9.24
N ALA A 181 1.77 -9.55 -9.26
CA ALA A 181 0.59 -9.74 -8.40
C ALA A 181 -0.10 -11.08 -8.67
N LEU A 182 -0.32 -11.45 -9.93
CA LEU A 182 -0.89 -12.75 -10.29
C LEU A 182 -0.04 -13.93 -9.77
N ALA A 183 1.29 -13.83 -9.88
CA ALA A 183 2.20 -14.85 -9.35
C ALA A 183 2.10 -14.97 -7.82
N ALA A 184 2.01 -13.84 -7.10
CA ALA A 184 1.81 -13.82 -5.66
C ALA A 184 0.45 -14.43 -5.26
N GLU A 185 -0.62 -14.17 -6.00
CA GLU A 185 -1.93 -14.77 -5.76
C GLU A 185 -1.92 -16.30 -5.95
N TYR A 186 -1.24 -16.79 -6.99
CA TYR A 186 -1.07 -18.23 -7.16
C TYR A 186 -0.28 -18.89 -6.03
N ALA A 187 0.81 -18.24 -5.59
CA ALA A 187 1.60 -18.73 -4.46
C ALA A 187 0.77 -18.74 -3.17
N ALA A 188 -0.04 -17.71 -2.93
CA ALA A 188 -0.91 -17.63 -1.77
C ALA A 188 -2.00 -18.70 -1.77
N GLU A 189 -2.67 -18.97 -2.90
CA GLU A 189 -3.62 -20.09 -3.00
C GLU A 189 -2.96 -21.44 -2.68
N TRP A 190 -1.75 -21.68 -3.20
CA TRP A 190 -0.99 -22.89 -2.88
C TRP A 190 -0.63 -22.97 -1.39
N VAL A 191 -0.24 -21.85 -0.77
CA VAL A 191 0.04 -21.80 0.68
C VAL A 191 -1.22 -22.14 1.48
N TYR A 192 -2.34 -21.49 1.18
CA TYR A 192 -3.61 -21.72 1.88
C TYR A 192 -4.08 -23.17 1.78
N ASP A 193 -3.93 -23.81 0.62
CA ASP A 193 -4.19 -25.25 0.47
C ASP A 193 -3.23 -26.09 1.32
N THR A 194 -1.93 -25.79 1.25
CA THR A 194 -0.87 -26.54 1.96
C THR A 194 -1.05 -26.51 3.48
N VAL A 195 -1.36 -25.34 4.06
CA VAL A 195 -1.43 -25.18 5.52
C VAL A 195 -2.66 -25.82 6.15
N THR A 196 -3.70 -26.14 5.36
CA THR A 196 -4.92 -26.80 5.86
C THR A 196 -4.62 -28.15 6.53
N ALA A 197 -3.56 -28.85 6.09
CA ALA A 197 -3.13 -30.11 6.68
C ALA A 197 -2.50 -29.98 8.08
N PHE A 198 -2.11 -28.76 8.49
CA PHE A 198 -1.34 -28.51 9.71
C PHE A 198 -2.11 -27.69 10.76
N LEU A 199 -3.25 -27.09 10.39
CA LEU A 199 -4.04 -26.22 11.25
C LEU A 199 -5.30 -26.91 11.77
N SER A 200 -5.72 -26.57 12.98
CA SER A 200 -6.95 -27.12 13.58
C SER A 200 -8.21 -26.57 12.90
N ALA A 201 -9.35 -27.20 13.20
CA ALA A 201 -10.67 -26.75 12.71
C ALA A 201 -11.01 -25.30 13.12
N ASP A 202 -10.38 -24.76 14.17
CA ASP A 202 -10.57 -23.38 14.60
C ASP A 202 -10.15 -22.36 13.52
N TYR A 203 -9.23 -22.76 12.62
CA TYR A 203 -8.77 -21.93 11.51
C TYR A 203 -9.60 -22.09 10.23
N GLU A 204 -10.55 -23.03 10.16
CA GLU A 204 -11.24 -23.39 8.92
C GLU A 204 -11.92 -22.18 8.26
N ALA A 205 -12.63 -21.37 9.05
CA ALA A 205 -13.30 -20.17 8.54
C ALA A 205 -12.30 -19.14 7.95
N GLY A 206 -11.16 -18.92 8.62
CA GLY A 206 -10.10 -18.02 8.16
C GLY A 206 -9.39 -18.54 6.90
N LEU A 207 -9.18 -19.85 6.82
CA LEU A 207 -8.60 -20.52 5.66
C LEU A 207 -9.52 -20.45 4.45
N THR A 208 -10.81 -20.76 4.60
CA THR A 208 -11.78 -20.65 3.51
C THR A 208 -11.89 -19.21 3.01
N ALA A 209 -12.07 -18.24 3.92
CA ALA A 209 -12.19 -16.85 3.54
C ALA A 209 -10.94 -16.31 2.84
N GLY A 210 -9.74 -16.70 3.29
CA GLY A 210 -8.48 -16.33 2.65
C GLY A 210 -8.32 -16.96 1.26
N ALA A 211 -8.55 -18.26 1.14
CA ALA A 211 -8.49 -18.97 -0.14
C ALA A 211 -9.47 -18.39 -1.17
N ASP A 212 -10.69 -18.06 -0.76
CA ASP A 212 -11.69 -17.42 -1.62
C ASP A 212 -11.26 -16.01 -2.06
N ALA A 213 -10.70 -15.22 -1.13
CA ALA A 213 -10.21 -13.88 -1.43
C ALA A 213 -9.03 -13.89 -2.41
N HIS A 214 -8.11 -14.86 -2.30
CA HIS A 214 -7.00 -15.00 -3.25
C HIS A 214 -7.48 -15.47 -4.63
N ARG A 215 -8.45 -16.39 -4.67
CA ARG A 215 -9.06 -16.84 -5.92
C ARG A 215 -9.75 -15.71 -6.68
N ASP A 216 -10.46 -14.85 -5.95
CA ASP A 216 -11.14 -13.67 -6.51
C ASP A 216 -10.14 -12.67 -7.11
N ARG A 217 -9.04 -12.38 -6.40
CA ARG A 217 -7.94 -11.54 -6.88
C ARG A 217 -7.23 -12.12 -8.09
N ARG A 218 -6.93 -13.42 -8.07
CA ARG A 218 -6.34 -14.12 -9.21
C ARG A 218 -7.20 -13.96 -10.45
N GLU A 219 -8.51 -14.15 -10.31
CA GLU A 219 -9.45 -14.00 -11.44
C GLU A 219 -9.52 -12.55 -11.93
N ALA A 220 -9.48 -11.57 -11.03
CA ALA A 220 -9.37 -10.16 -11.39
C ALA A 220 -8.08 -9.88 -12.19
N CYS A 221 -6.92 -10.37 -11.74
CA CYS A 221 -5.66 -10.24 -12.48
C CYS A 221 -5.75 -10.84 -13.88
N ARG A 222 -6.28 -12.07 -14.00
CA ARG A 222 -6.42 -12.76 -15.29
C ARG A 222 -7.33 -12.01 -16.25
N THR A 223 -8.45 -11.49 -15.74
CA THR A 223 -9.40 -10.69 -16.52
C THR A 223 -8.75 -9.40 -17.01
N LEU A 224 -8.11 -8.64 -16.12
CA LEU A 224 -7.45 -7.37 -16.45
C LEU A 224 -6.31 -7.54 -17.47
N LEU A 225 -5.51 -8.60 -17.35
CA LEU A 225 -4.47 -8.93 -18.32
C LEU A 225 -5.08 -9.30 -19.68
N ALA A 226 -6.11 -10.14 -19.71
CA ALA A 226 -6.78 -10.54 -20.95
C ALA A 226 -7.43 -9.34 -21.65
N ASP A 227 -8.08 -8.45 -20.91
CA ASP A 227 -8.68 -7.21 -21.43
C ASP A 227 -7.62 -6.26 -22.00
N ALA A 228 -6.42 -6.25 -21.43
CA ALA A 228 -5.26 -5.52 -21.96
C ALA A 228 -4.59 -6.22 -23.17
N GLY A 229 -5.12 -7.36 -23.63
CA GLY A 229 -4.56 -8.13 -24.75
C GLY A 229 -3.30 -8.93 -24.38
N VAL A 230 -3.05 -9.14 -23.09
CA VAL A 230 -1.90 -9.87 -22.56
C VAL A 230 -2.32 -11.24 -22.03
N SER A 231 -1.65 -12.30 -22.47
CA SER A 231 -1.86 -13.63 -21.91
C SER A 231 -1.36 -13.71 -20.47
N PRO A 232 -2.20 -14.10 -19.49
CA PRO A 232 -1.76 -14.31 -18.11
C PRO A 232 -0.67 -15.39 -18.03
N ARG A 233 0.40 -15.14 -17.26
CA ARG A 233 1.41 -16.18 -17.00
C ARG A 233 0.75 -17.30 -16.18
N PRO A 234 0.99 -18.58 -16.52
CA PRO A 234 0.41 -19.69 -15.76
C PRO A 234 1.02 -19.77 -14.36
N SER A 235 0.34 -20.47 -13.46
CA SER A 235 0.91 -20.84 -12.16
C SER A 235 2.13 -21.75 -12.34
N GLU A 236 3.08 -21.65 -11.40
CA GLU A 236 4.17 -22.61 -11.33
C GLU A 236 3.64 -24.02 -10.95
N PRO A 237 4.28 -25.10 -11.44
CA PRO A 237 3.89 -26.47 -11.09
C PRO A 237 4.19 -26.82 -9.63
N ALA A 238 5.12 -26.08 -8.99
CA ALA A 238 5.45 -26.20 -7.58
C ALA A 238 6.02 -24.88 -7.05
N TYR A 239 5.70 -24.57 -5.80
CA TYR A 239 6.27 -23.43 -5.07
C TYR A 239 7.25 -23.93 -4.01
N THR A 240 8.34 -23.21 -3.81
CA THR A 240 9.35 -23.55 -2.79
C THR A 240 9.24 -22.57 -1.63
N THR A 241 9.12 -23.10 -0.41
CA THR A 241 9.12 -22.31 0.82
C THR A 241 10.53 -22.28 1.42
N GLN A 242 10.87 -21.17 2.08
CA GLN A 242 12.19 -21.05 2.73
C GLN A 242 12.29 -21.92 4.00
N GLN A 243 11.15 -22.16 4.65
CA GLN A 243 11.04 -23.02 5.83
C GLN A 243 10.12 -24.19 5.50
N GLN A 244 10.49 -25.38 5.96
CA GLN A 244 9.63 -26.55 5.89
C GLN A 244 8.46 -26.36 6.86
N VAL A 245 7.24 -26.66 6.40
CA VAL A 245 6.06 -26.68 7.26
C VAL A 245 5.98 -28.05 7.94
N SER A 246 6.02 -28.06 9.28
CA SER A 246 6.00 -29.30 10.08
C SER A 246 4.93 -29.31 11.17
N ASP A 247 4.34 -28.16 11.48
CA ASP A 247 3.43 -27.94 12.60
C ASP A 247 2.58 -26.69 12.36
N ALA A 248 1.62 -26.44 13.26
CA ALA A 248 0.73 -25.29 13.17
C ALA A 248 1.49 -23.94 13.19
N GLY A 249 2.57 -23.81 13.96
CA GLY A 249 3.33 -22.56 14.06
C GLY A 249 4.05 -22.22 12.75
N SER A 250 4.75 -23.19 12.17
CA SER A 250 5.39 -23.05 10.85
C SER A 250 4.37 -22.85 9.73
N ALA A 251 3.16 -23.40 9.85
CA ALA A 251 2.06 -23.17 8.92
C ALA A 251 1.54 -21.73 8.97
N VAL A 252 1.27 -21.19 10.16
CA VAL A 252 0.85 -19.78 10.33
C VAL A 252 1.91 -18.82 9.78
N GLN A 253 3.20 -19.07 10.05
CA GLN A 253 4.29 -18.24 9.54
C GLN A 253 4.41 -18.28 8.01
N LEU A 254 4.07 -19.42 7.39
CA LEU A 254 3.98 -19.50 5.93
C LEU A 254 2.85 -18.63 5.39
N VAL A 255 1.69 -18.59 6.04
CA VAL A 255 0.58 -17.68 5.65
C VAL A 255 0.98 -16.22 5.81
N VAL A 256 1.64 -15.86 6.92
CA VAL A 256 2.19 -14.51 7.15
C VAL A 256 3.13 -14.10 6.02
N THR A 257 3.97 -15.03 5.54
CA THR A 257 4.86 -14.78 4.39
C THR A 257 4.05 -14.53 3.12
N ALA A 258 3.07 -15.40 2.80
CA ALA A 258 2.24 -15.27 1.61
C ALA A 258 1.45 -13.95 1.57
N GLU A 259 0.86 -13.54 2.70
CA GLU A 259 0.11 -12.29 2.77
C GLU A 259 1.01 -11.05 2.72
N THR A 260 2.24 -11.16 3.25
CA THR A 260 3.26 -10.10 3.13
C THR A 260 3.68 -9.93 1.66
N ASP A 261 3.94 -11.04 0.95
CA ASP A 261 4.31 -11.02 -0.46
C ASP A 261 3.17 -10.50 -1.34
N ALA A 262 1.93 -10.93 -1.08
CA ALA A 262 0.74 -10.42 -1.77
C ALA A 262 0.55 -8.91 -1.53
N ALA A 263 0.67 -8.44 -0.29
CA ALA A 263 0.62 -7.00 0.01
C ALA A 263 1.74 -6.23 -0.72
N GLY A 264 2.96 -6.77 -0.75
CA GLY A 264 4.08 -6.17 -1.49
C GLY A 264 3.80 -6.07 -2.99
N ALA A 265 3.27 -7.13 -3.60
CA ALA A 265 2.96 -7.16 -5.03
C ALA A 265 1.86 -6.16 -5.40
N TRP A 266 0.77 -6.08 -4.63
CA TRP A 266 -0.31 -5.11 -4.87
C TRP A 266 0.11 -3.67 -4.64
N HIS A 267 0.99 -3.41 -3.66
CA HIS A 267 1.62 -2.11 -3.53
C HIS A 267 2.47 -1.76 -4.77
N GLY A 268 3.24 -2.73 -5.29
CA GLY A 268 4.01 -2.58 -6.52
C GLY A 268 3.15 -2.23 -7.74
N VAL A 269 1.93 -2.76 -7.84
CA VAL A 269 0.97 -2.36 -8.89
C VAL A 269 0.62 -0.88 -8.79
N LEU A 270 0.30 -0.38 -7.60
CA LEU A 270 -0.02 1.05 -7.39
C LEU A 270 1.14 1.98 -7.75
N GLU A 271 2.38 1.55 -7.53
CA GLU A 271 3.59 2.32 -7.86
C GLU A 271 3.95 2.29 -9.35
N ARG A 272 3.33 1.40 -10.15
CA ARG A 272 3.72 1.16 -11.54
C ARG A 272 2.61 1.43 -12.56
N THR A 273 1.36 1.65 -12.14
CA THR A 273 0.25 1.93 -13.07
C THR A 273 -0.32 3.34 -12.96
N ASP A 274 -0.74 3.91 -14.11
CA ASP A 274 -1.59 5.10 -14.19
C ASP A 274 -3.07 4.78 -14.48
N ASP A 275 -3.42 3.51 -14.72
CA ASP A 275 -4.80 3.12 -14.98
C ASP A 275 -5.65 3.22 -13.69
N ALA A 276 -6.66 4.08 -13.72
CA ALA A 276 -7.49 4.36 -12.55
C ALA A 276 -8.33 3.16 -12.09
N ARG A 277 -8.68 2.24 -12.98
CA ARG A 277 -9.48 1.04 -12.64
C ARG A 277 -8.58 -0.01 -12.01
N LEU A 278 -7.38 -0.22 -12.55
CA LEU A 278 -6.38 -1.09 -11.95
C LEU A 278 -5.96 -0.57 -10.56
N ARG A 279 -5.86 0.75 -10.37
CA ARG A 279 -5.61 1.37 -9.06
C ARG A 279 -6.69 1.04 -8.02
N ASP A 280 -7.96 1.01 -8.42
CA ASP A 280 -9.06 0.62 -7.52
C ASP A 280 -8.92 -0.83 -7.06
N VAL A 281 -8.68 -1.74 -8.00
CA VAL A 281 -8.49 -3.16 -7.70
C VAL A 281 -7.28 -3.34 -6.78
N ALA A 282 -6.15 -2.71 -7.14
CA ALA A 282 -4.91 -2.85 -6.40
C ALA A 282 -4.99 -2.33 -4.96
N VAL A 283 -5.66 -1.18 -4.73
CA VAL A 283 -5.80 -0.67 -3.36
C VAL A 283 -6.71 -1.56 -2.50
N GLN A 284 -7.79 -2.11 -3.05
CA GLN A 284 -8.66 -3.03 -2.30
C GLN A 284 -7.97 -4.36 -2.01
N ALA A 285 -7.21 -4.89 -2.97
CA ALA A 285 -6.43 -6.10 -2.77
C ALA A 285 -5.33 -5.89 -1.71
N LEU A 286 -4.60 -4.78 -1.79
CA LEU A 286 -3.61 -4.38 -0.77
C LEU A 286 -4.24 -4.28 0.62
N ILE A 287 -5.39 -3.60 0.74
CA ILE A 287 -6.15 -3.49 2.00
C ILE A 287 -6.46 -4.89 2.54
N GLY A 288 -7.00 -5.79 1.71
CA GLY A 288 -7.41 -7.11 2.16
C GLY A 288 -6.24 -8.02 2.54
N SER A 289 -5.09 -7.92 1.86
CA SER A 289 -3.90 -8.66 2.29
C SER A 289 -3.32 -8.10 3.59
N ALA A 290 -3.29 -6.78 3.76
CA ALA A 290 -2.81 -6.17 4.99
C ALA A 290 -3.69 -6.48 6.22
N THR A 291 -5.02 -6.55 6.04
CA THR A 291 -5.95 -6.93 7.11
C THR A 291 -5.80 -8.41 7.47
N ARG A 292 -5.73 -9.32 6.49
CA ARG A 292 -5.51 -10.75 6.78
C ARG A 292 -4.15 -11.01 7.40
N LEU A 293 -3.09 -10.36 6.89
CA LEU A 293 -1.75 -10.41 7.49
C LEU A 293 -1.78 -10.06 8.97
N THR A 294 -2.48 -8.98 9.34
CA THR A 294 -2.57 -8.57 10.75
C THR A 294 -3.32 -9.61 11.59
N GLY A 295 -4.41 -10.18 11.07
CA GLY A 295 -5.14 -11.26 11.75
C GLY A 295 -4.26 -12.48 12.03
N TRP A 296 -3.55 -12.99 11.01
CA TRP A 296 -2.63 -14.13 11.18
C TRP A 296 -1.48 -13.84 12.14
N ARG A 297 -0.97 -12.60 12.16
CA ARG A 297 0.08 -12.19 13.11
C ARG A 297 -0.44 -12.14 14.55
N LEU A 298 -1.68 -11.70 14.77
CA LEU A 298 -2.32 -11.76 16.08
C LEU A 298 -2.47 -13.20 16.56
N ASP A 299 -2.95 -14.09 15.69
CA ASP A 299 -3.09 -15.52 16.00
C ASP A 299 -1.74 -16.19 16.28
N ALA A 300 -0.68 -15.74 15.60
CA ALA A 300 0.70 -16.19 15.83
C ALA A 300 1.32 -15.64 17.13
N GLY A 301 0.74 -14.61 17.75
CA GLY A 301 1.36 -13.85 18.83
C GLY A 301 2.56 -13.01 18.40
N ASP A 302 2.63 -12.63 17.13
CA ASP A 302 3.71 -11.84 16.55
C ASP A 302 3.57 -10.35 16.92
N GLU A 303 4.66 -9.73 17.38
CA GLU A 303 4.72 -8.29 17.71
C GLU A 303 5.78 -7.55 16.86
N PRO A 304 5.45 -6.39 16.24
CA PRO A 304 4.12 -5.79 16.19
C PRO A 304 3.18 -6.61 15.29
N ALA A 305 1.90 -6.67 15.66
CA ALA A 305 0.90 -7.36 14.87
C ALA A 305 0.62 -6.62 13.54
N VAL A 306 0.57 -5.29 13.59
CA VAL A 306 0.40 -4.46 12.39
C VAL A 306 1.77 -4.05 11.85
N LEU A 307 2.07 -4.47 10.61
CA LEU A 307 3.25 -3.99 9.90
C LEU A 307 2.96 -2.63 9.24
N ALA A 308 3.86 -1.67 9.43
CA ALA A 308 3.78 -0.39 8.73
C ALA A 308 4.04 -0.60 7.23
N LEU A 309 3.20 0.00 6.38
CA LEU A 309 3.32 -0.05 4.93
C LEU A 309 3.80 1.32 4.37
N PRO A 310 4.62 1.34 3.29
CA PRO A 310 5.32 0.19 2.75
C PRO A 310 6.35 -0.33 3.77
N GLY A 311 6.44 -1.65 3.89
CA GLY A 311 7.36 -2.30 4.83
C GLY A 311 8.78 -1.77 4.67
N ARG A 312 9.53 -1.72 5.76
CA ARG A 312 10.98 -1.51 5.65
C ARG A 312 11.57 -2.79 5.04
N GLY A 313 11.89 -2.73 3.75
CA GLY A 313 12.73 -3.74 3.10
C GLY A 313 14.13 -3.79 3.70
#